data_AF-A0A7U3S2V4-F1
#
_entry.id   AF-A0A7U3S2V4-F1
#
_cell.length_a   1.000
_cell.length_b   1.000
_cell.length_c   1.000
_cell.angle_alpha   90.00
_cell.angle_beta   90.00
_cell.angle_gamma   90.00
#
_symmetry.space_group_name_H-M   'P 1'
#
loop_
_entity.id
_entity.type
_entity.pdbx_description
1 polymer ?
#
loop_
_entity_poly.entity_id
_entity_poly.type
_entity_poly.pdbx_seq_one_letter_code
_entity_poly.pdbx_strand_id
1 'polypeptide(L)' 'MMDNWISRLASALKSSEGHINVMIADWLTLAHQHYPIAAQNTRIVGQDIAHLLRWLEDFKQFPLGKVHLIGY' A
#
# COMPACT_ATOMS: atom_id res chain seq x y z
N MET A 1 -13.50 -4.31 -9.06
CA MET A 1 -14.06 -3.94 -7.74
C MET A 1 -13.04 -4.36 -6.72
N MET A 2 -12.67 -3.49 -5.78
CA MET A 2 -11.77 -3.88 -4.69
C MET A 2 -12.51 -4.81 -3.72
N ASP A 3 -11.90 -5.91 -3.33
CA ASP A 3 -12.56 -6.91 -2.49
C ASP A 3 -12.92 -6.33 -1.10
N ASN A 4 -14.06 -6.79 -0.57
CA ASN A 4 -14.59 -6.36 0.73
C ASN A 4 -13.65 -6.67 1.92
N TRP A 5 -12.61 -7.49 1.74
CA TRP A 5 -11.66 -7.75 2.82
C TRP A 5 -10.75 -6.55 3.10
N ILE A 6 -10.43 -5.73 2.09
CA ILE A 6 -9.52 -4.57 2.23
C ILE A 6 -10.17 -3.50 3.10
N SER A 7 -11.46 -3.21 2.84
CA SER A 7 -12.24 -2.27 3.67
C SER A 7 -12.38 -2.76 5.11
N ARG A 8 -12.66 -4.06 5.30
CA ARG A 8 -12.74 -4.68 6.63
C ARG A 8 -11.42 -4.59 7.39
N LEU A 9 -10.29 -4.85 6.72
CA LEU A 9 -8.96 -4.71 7.32
C LEU A 9 -8.68 -3.26 7.72
N ALA A 10 -8.95 -2.31 6.83
CA ALA A 10 -8.76 -0.88 7.10
C ALA A 10 -9.59 -0.41 8.31
N SER A 11 -10.86 -0.83 8.37
CA SER A 11 -11.73 -0.54 9.52
C SER A 11 -11.21 -1.16 10.81
N ALA A 12 -10.79 -2.44 10.78
CA ALA A 12 -10.25 -3.10 11.96
C ALA A 12 -9.01 -2.40 12.50
N LEU A 13 -8.06 -2.05 11.62
CA LEU A 13 -6.82 -1.33 12.00
C LEU A 13 -7.12 0.05 12.61
N LYS A 14 -8.05 0.80 12.02
CA LYS A 14 -8.49 2.10 12.55
C LYS A 14 -9.12 1.98 13.93
N SER A 15 -9.92 0.93 14.15
CA SER A 15 -10.56 0.69 15.44
C SER A 15 -9.60 0.19 16.52
N SER A 16 -8.55 -0.56 16.17
CA SER A 16 -7.60 -1.11 17.15
C SER A 16 -6.47 -0.14 17.52
N GLU A 17 -5.86 0.51 16.53
CA GLU A 17 -4.66 1.34 16.71
C GLU A 17 -4.97 2.84 16.93
N GLY A 18 -6.25 3.23 16.82
CA GLY A 18 -6.68 4.61 17.02
C GLY A 18 -6.19 5.57 15.92
N HIS A 19 -5.30 6.50 16.26
CA HIS A 19 -4.86 7.61 15.39
C HIS A 19 -3.78 7.20 14.38
N ILE A 20 -4.13 6.28 13.48
CA ILE A 20 -3.27 5.88 12.36
C ILE A 20 -3.81 6.41 11.02
N ASN A 21 -2.95 6.52 10.01
CA ASN A 21 -3.37 6.68 8.63
C ASN A 21 -3.38 5.31 7.95
N VAL A 22 -4.46 4.98 7.24
CA VAL A 22 -4.53 3.76 6.41
C VAL A 22 -4.57 4.21 4.96
N MET A 23 -3.57 3.80 4.19
CA MET A 23 -3.47 4.06 2.76
C MET A 23 -3.63 2.74 2.01
N ILE A 24 -4.46 2.73 0.98
CA ILE A 24 -4.67 1.57 0.12
C ILE A 24 -3.94 1.81 -1.19
N ALA A 25 -3.00 0.93 -1.53
CA ALA A 25 -2.31 0.95 -2.82
C ALA A 25 -3.15 0.18 -3.85
N ASP A 26 -3.95 0.89 -4.65
CA ASP A 26 -4.68 0.28 -5.76
C ASP A 26 -3.75 0.07 -6.96
N TRP A 27 -3.44 -1.19 -7.25
CA TRP A 27 -2.67 -1.61 -8.42
C TRP A 27 -3.44 -2.62 -9.28
N LEU A 28 -4.78 -2.66 -9.17
CA LEU A 28 -5.62 -3.68 -9.82
C LEU A 28 -5.42 -3.76 -11.34
N THR A 29 -5.13 -2.63 -12.00
CA THR A 29 -4.86 -2.59 -13.44
C THR A 29 -3.61 -3.37 -13.84
N LEU A 30 -2.59 -3.37 -12.97
CA LEU A 30 -1.35 -4.11 -13.12
C LEU A 30 -1.48 -5.58 -12.66
N ALA A 31 -2.34 -5.84 -11.67
CA ALA A 31 -2.61 -7.17 -11.13
C ALA A 31 -3.51 -8.02 -12.04
N HIS A 32 -4.46 -7.40 -12.75
CA HIS A 32 -5.39 -8.08 -13.68
C HIS A 32 -4.74 -8.40 -15.03
N GLN A 33 -3.61 -9.10 -14.97
CA GLN A 33 -2.87 -9.62 -16.13
C GLN A 33 -2.62 -11.12 -15.93
N HIS A 34 -2.13 -11.81 -16.96
CA HIS A 34 -1.66 -13.18 -16.78
C HIS A 34 -0.59 -13.25 -15.68
N TYR A 35 -0.64 -14.30 -14.85
CA TYR A 35 0.17 -14.39 -13.62
C TYR A 35 1.66 -14.01 -13.78
N PRO A 36 2.40 -14.47 -14.82
CA PRO A 36 3.79 -14.05 -14.99
C PRO A 36 3.96 -12.54 -15.20
N ILE A 37 3.02 -11.91 -15.90
CA ILE A 37 3.01 -10.45 -16.14
C ILE A 37 2.65 -9.73 -14.84
N ALA A 38 1.61 -10.17 -14.13
CA ALA A 38 1.22 -9.59 -12.85
C ALA A 38 2.36 -9.68 -11.81
N ALA A 39 3.05 -10.82 -11.74
CA ALA A 39 4.22 -11.01 -10.89
C ALA A 39 5.37 -10.06 -11.28
N GLN A 40 5.62 -9.86 -12.57
CA GLN A 40 6.63 -8.90 -13.03
C GLN A 40 6.25 -7.44 -12.69
N ASN A 41 4.96 -7.10 -12.78
CA ASN A 41 4.44 -5.77 -12.46
C ASN A 41 4.60 -5.39 -10.98
N THR A 42 4.77 -6.36 -10.07
CA THR A 42 5.06 -6.06 -8.65
C THR A 42 6.32 -5.21 -8.48
N ARG A 43 7.29 -5.30 -9.41
CA ARG A 43 8.48 -4.43 -9.42
C ARG A 43 8.11 -2.96 -9.62
N ILE A 44 7.14 -2.67 -10.50
CA ILE A 44 6.67 -1.31 -10.77
C ILE A 44 5.94 -0.78 -9.53
N VAL A 45 5.03 -1.59 -8.97
CA VAL A 45 4.29 -1.22 -7.74
C VAL A 45 5.25 -0.95 -6.57
N GLY A 46 6.28 -1.79 -6.40
CA GLY A 46 7.30 -1.58 -5.37
C GLY A 46 8.10 -0.29 -5.58
N GLN A 47 8.39 0.08 -6.82
CA GLN A 47 9.05 1.36 -7.14
C GLN A 47 8.15 2.55 -6.79
N ASP A 48 6.85 2.48 -7.11
CA ASP A 48 5.89 3.55 -6.79
C ASP A 48 5.73 3.73 -5.27
N ILE A 49 5.62 2.63 -4.52
CA ILE A 49 5.60 2.67 -3.05
C ILE A 49 6.91 3.28 -2.53
N ALA A 50 8.07 2.85 -3.04
CA ALA A 50 9.35 3.40 -2.62
C ALA A 50 9.51 4.90 -2.94
N HIS A 51 8.92 5.39 -4.04
CA HIS A 51 8.89 6.82 -4.35
C HIS A 51 8.01 7.59 -3.38
N LEU A 52 6.83 7.06 -3.03
CA LEU A 52 5.96 7.66 -2.01
C LEU A 52 6.68 7.76 -0.65
N LEU A 53 7.35 6.69 -0.22
CA LEU A 53 8.07 6.68 1.06
C LEU A 53 9.20 7.70 1.08
N ARG A 54 10.02 7.75 0.03
CA ARG A 54 11.07 8.78 -0.12
C ARG A 54 10.48 10.19 -0.09
N TRP A 55 9.36 10.42 -0.79
CA TRP A 55 8.71 11.72 -0.78
C TRP A 55 8.20 12.12 0.62
N LEU A 56 7.63 11.17 1.37
CA LEU A 56 7.20 11.39 2.76
C LEU A 56 8.38 11.75 3.67
N GLU A 57 9.50 11.06 3.53
CA GLU A 57 10.71 11.33 4.29
C GLU A 57 11.31 12.70 3.93
N ASP A 58 11.59 12.92 2.65
CA ASP A 58 12.34 14.08 2.17
C ASP A 58 11.54 15.39 2.27
N PHE A 59 10.24 15.36 1.92
CA PHE A 59 9.44 16.58 1.79
C PHE A 59 8.44 16.79 2.92
N LYS A 60 8.04 15.73 3.62
CA LYS A 60 7.15 15.82 4.78
C LYS A 60 7.85 15.58 6.10
N GLN A 61 9.14 15.26 6.08
CA GLN A 61 9.93 14.93 7.27
C GLN A 61 9.24 13.83 8.10
N PHE A 62 8.50 12.95 7.42
CA PHE A 62 7.75 11.89 8.07
C PHE A 62 8.70 10.71 8.35
N PRO A 63 8.83 10.25 9.59
CA PRO A 63 9.78 9.19 9.92
C PRO A 63 9.31 7.85 9.35
N LEU A 64 10.12 7.24 8.47
CA LEU A 64 9.80 5.95 7.85
C LEU A 64 9.60 4.81 8.86
N GLY A 65 10.22 4.90 10.04
CA GLY A 65 9.98 3.95 11.15
C GLY A 65 8.55 3.94 11.70
N LYS A 66 7.70 4.91 11.30
CA LYS A 66 6.25 4.94 11.61
C LYS A 66 5.38 4.40 10.47
N VAL A 67 5.98 3.89 9.40
CA VAL A 67 5.26 3.24 8.29
C VAL A 67 5.29 1.72 8.49
N HIS A 68 4.15 1.08 8.28
CA HIS A 68 4.04 -0.37 8.24
C HIS A 68 3.38 -0.80 6.93
N LEU A 69 4.04 -1.67 6.17
CA LEU A 69 3.54 -2.20 4.89
C LEU A 69 2.93 -3.58 5.10
N ILE A 70 1.71 -3.78 4.62
CA ILE A 70 1.00 -5.07 4.62
C ILE A 70 0.78 -5.45 3.15
N GLY A 71 1.32 -6.60 2.73
CA GLY A 71 1.15 -7.15 1.39
C GLY A 71 0.34 -8.45 1.42
N TYR A 72 -0.57 -8.60 0.46
CA TYR A 72 -1.34 -9.81 0.16
C TYR A 72 -1.28 -10.07 -1.34
#